data_AF-A0A2R9SMC3-F1
#
_entry.id   AF-A0A2R9SMC3-F1
#
_cell.length_a   1.000
_cell.length_b   1.000
_cell.length_c   1.000
_cell.angle_alpha   90.00
_cell.angle_beta   90.00
_cell.angle_gamma   90.00
#
_symmetry.space_group_name_H-M   'P 1'
#
loop_
_entity.id
_entity.type
_entity.pdbx_description
1 polymer ?
#
loop_
_entity_poly.entity_id
_entity_poly.type
_entity_poly.pdbx_seq_one_letter_code
_entity_poly.pdbx_strand_id
1 'polypeptide(L)'
;AACCCAAGGTARGPGRRYAASGASLAAALLVAAAGVLILLQVQDRALGGAATLSARRLMYSDAWQLARSSLWLGRGGETWRQSYLAIQSQPYVGAEVHSGYIDILLDTGFIGLGLVLILLIFVLTKLMQANPRAMPTAIVLIAHAAVDFDWSFGLVWLLLLWIAAIGLAEGISGQEPWHGHTAAQRRWQFKLAVPLLAVVREGKQAHPAWRLLSLTAILMLLGWTVLAASLGISEVNRRAAASASDGGQIALLQSALKWNPANTSAAMSLSDRLQPNQRIPLLKRSMVYAPEHPGLSWRLAEAYSLRGESKAAAAWYDRSLTLDRFNAVKQTRAVLKLASLADWHHTAGEQAESIQAARSALAILQRYRSLAGGLHDITHLRNDREFYLTMLANRQAKRLENRLGLGHKRLSSPGQRL
;
A
#
# COMPACT_ATOMS: atom_id res chain seq x y z
N ALA A 1 -94.01 5.36 -18.07
CA ALA A 1 -93.22 4.16 -17.74
C ALA A 1 -91.83 4.64 -17.32
N ALA A 2 -91.56 4.87 -16.04
CA ALA A 2 -91.43 3.93 -14.92
C ALA A 2 -90.12 3.11 -14.95
N CYS A 3 -89.35 3.24 -13.86
CA CYS A 3 -88.26 2.39 -13.35
C CYS A 3 -86.91 2.41 -14.10
N CYS A 4 -85.73 2.50 -13.46
CA CYS A 4 -85.36 2.37 -12.06
C CYS A 4 -84.01 3.06 -11.77
N CYS A 5 -83.92 3.72 -10.62
CA CYS A 5 -82.67 4.01 -9.93
C CYS A 5 -82.01 2.71 -9.44
N ALA A 6 -80.67 2.64 -9.47
CA ALA A 6 -79.92 1.79 -8.55
C ALA A 6 -78.62 2.51 -8.14
N ALA A 7 -78.71 3.23 -7.03
CA ALA A 7 -77.56 3.61 -6.23
C ALA A 7 -76.97 2.32 -5.63
N GLY A 8 -75.71 2.01 -5.96
CA GLY A 8 -74.97 0.90 -5.39
C GLY A 8 -73.69 1.43 -4.74
N GLY A 9 -73.80 1.87 -3.48
CA GLY A 9 -72.65 2.12 -2.65
C GLY A 9 -71.91 0.80 -2.39
N THR A 10 -70.61 0.76 -2.66
CA THR A 10 -69.72 -0.27 -2.09
C THR A 10 -68.69 0.41 -1.21
N ALA A 11 -68.75 0.02 0.06
CA ALA A 11 -67.99 0.53 1.16
C ALA A 11 -66.48 0.38 0.92
N ARG A 12 -65.73 1.48 1.13
CA ARG A 12 -64.28 1.40 1.37
C ARG A 12 -64.06 0.66 2.69
N GLY A 13 -63.71 -0.61 2.61
CA GLY A 13 -63.41 -1.44 3.78
C GLY A 13 -62.27 -0.86 4.64
N PRO A 14 -62.37 -0.94 5.98
CA PRO A 14 -61.39 -0.38 6.92
C PRO A 14 -60.00 -1.07 6.87
N GLY A 15 -59.86 -2.23 6.21
CA GLY A 15 -58.64 -3.04 6.20
C GLY A 15 -57.42 -2.42 5.51
N ARG A 16 -57.61 -1.45 4.60
CA ARG A 16 -56.48 -0.86 3.84
C ARG A 16 -55.70 0.20 4.62
N ARG A 17 -56.30 0.79 5.66
CA ARG A 17 -55.65 1.77 6.55
C ARG A 17 -54.73 1.10 7.58
N TYR A 18 -55.11 -0.09 8.06
CA TYR A 18 -54.32 -0.87 9.02
C TYR A 18 -53.12 -1.56 8.37
N ALA A 19 -53.23 -2.02 7.12
CA ALA A 19 -52.09 -2.60 6.39
C ALA A 19 -51.00 -1.56 6.08
N ALA A 20 -51.38 -0.32 5.75
CA ALA A 20 -50.44 0.78 5.51
C ALA A 20 -49.72 1.23 6.80
N SER A 21 -50.43 1.29 7.93
CA SER A 21 -49.84 1.64 9.22
C SER A 21 -48.95 0.52 9.80
N GLY A 22 -49.29 -0.75 9.56
CA GLY A 22 -48.43 -1.90 9.86
C GLY A 22 -47.12 -1.91 9.06
N ALA A 23 -47.18 -1.59 7.77
CA ALA A 23 -45.99 -1.49 6.92
C ALA A 23 -45.07 -0.32 7.33
N SER A 24 -45.63 0.84 7.71
CA SER A 24 -44.85 1.97 8.22
C SER A 24 -44.20 1.67 9.57
N LEU A 25 -44.89 0.95 10.46
CA LEU A 25 -44.34 0.53 11.75
C LEU A 25 -43.21 -0.49 11.57
N ALA A 26 -43.37 -1.46 10.66
CA ALA A 26 -42.33 -2.43 10.33
C ALA A 26 -41.09 -1.75 9.73
N ALA A 27 -41.27 -0.78 8.83
CA ALA A 27 -40.18 0.01 8.27
C ALA A 27 -39.46 0.84 9.35
N ALA A 28 -40.21 1.48 10.26
CA ALA A 28 -39.64 2.25 11.37
C ALA A 28 -38.85 1.36 12.34
N LEU A 29 -39.36 0.16 12.65
CA LEU A 29 -38.66 -0.83 13.48
C LEU A 29 -37.39 -1.36 12.81
N LEU A 30 -37.42 -1.59 11.49
CA LEU A 30 -36.23 -2.00 10.73
C LEU A 30 -35.17 -0.89 10.68
N VAL A 31 -35.58 0.37 10.51
CA VAL A 31 -34.68 1.53 10.56
C VAL A 31 -34.11 1.73 11.97
N ALA A 32 -34.91 1.56 13.01
CA ALA A 32 -34.46 1.63 14.40
C ALA A 32 -33.49 0.49 14.73
N ALA A 33 -33.79 -0.74 14.30
CA ALA A 33 -32.92 -1.91 14.47
C ALA A 33 -31.59 -1.73 13.71
N ALA A 34 -31.64 -1.25 12.46
CA ALA A 34 -30.44 -0.89 11.71
C ALA A 34 -29.65 0.22 12.40
N GLY A 35 -30.33 1.25 12.93
CA GLY A 35 -29.73 2.32 13.70
C GLY A 35 -29.03 1.84 14.97
N VAL A 36 -29.65 0.92 15.72
CA VAL A 36 -29.05 0.29 16.91
C VAL A 36 -27.85 -0.57 16.54
N LEU A 37 -27.91 -1.37 15.47
CA LEU A 37 -26.78 -2.15 15.00
C LEU A 37 -25.60 -1.26 14.56
N ILE A 38 -25.88 -0.15 13.88
CA ILE A 38 -24.88 0.86 13.53
C ILE A 38 -24.29 1.49 14.79
N LEU A 39 -25.11 1.85 15.78
CA LEU A 39 -24.67 2.46 17.04
C LEU A 39 -23.79 1.52 17.86
N LEU A 40 -24.14 0.23 17.96
CA LEU A 40 -23.33 -0.78 18.63
C LEU A 40 -21.97 -0.95 17.92
N GLN A 41 -21.98 -1.00 16.58
CA GLN A 41 -20.76 -1.08 15.80
C GLN A 41 -19.89 0.19 15.91
N VAL A 42 -20.53 1.37 16.04
CA VAL A 42 -19.84 2.64 16.27
C VAL A 42 -19.25 2.72 17.68
N GLN A 43 -19.92 2.20 18.72
CA GLN A 43 -19.38 2.19 20.09
C GLN A 43 -18.13 1.32 20.22
N ASP A 44 -18.15 0.10 19.66
CA ASP A 44 -16.97 -0.78 19.64
C ASP A 44 -15.79 -0.14 18.88
N ARG A 45 -16.09 0.59 17.80
CA ARG A 45 -15.09 1.34 17.02
C ARG A 45 -14.64 2.64 17.68
N ALA A 46 -15.47 3.28 18.50
CA ALA A 46 -15.11 4.47 19.25
C ALA A 46 -14.16 4.14 20.40
N LEU A 47 -14.38 3.00 21.08
CA LEU A 47 -13.49 2.49 22.12
C LEU A 47 -12.12 2.04 21.53
N GLY A 48 -12.11 1.43 20.34
CA GLY A 48 -10.88 1.18 19.57
C GLY A 48 -10.33 2.40 18.80
N GLY A 49 -11.07 3.50 18.78
CA GLY A 49 -10.80 4.68 17.94
C GLY A 49 -9.54 5.42 18.36
N ALA A 50 -9.28 5.52 19.66
CA ALA A 50 -8.07 6.15 20.17
C ALA A 50 -6.79 5.39 19.77
N ALA A 51 -6.83 4.05 19.81
CA ALA A 51 -5.71 3.19 19.44
C ALA A 51 -5.43 3.18 17.93
N THR A 52 -6.47 3.35 17.10
CA THR A 52 -6.33 3.44 15.64
C THR A 52 -5.91 4.84 15.19
N LEU A 53 -6.39 5.89 15.85
CA LEU A 53 -5.99 7.27 15.59
C LEU A 53 -4.52 7.51 15.99
N SER A 54 -4.09 6.98 17.13
CA SER A 54 -2.68 7.07 17.57
C SER A 54 -1.74 6.34 16.61
N ALA A 55 -2.15 5.17 16.09
CA ALA A 55 -1.42 4.44 15.05
C ALA A 55 -1.22 5.29 13.80
N ARG A 56 -2.32 5.86 13.26
CA ARG A 56 -2.27 6.68 12.05
C ARG A 56 -1.43 7.93 12.26
N ARG A 57 -1.55 8.61 13.40
CA ARG A 57 -0.72 9.79 13.72
C ARG A 57 0.77 9.46 13.70
N LEU A 58 1.16 8.32 14.26
CA LEU A 58 2.54 7.85 14.24
C LEU A 58 3.01 7.57 12.80
N MET A 59 2.21 6.82 12.04
CA MET A 59 2.50 6.51 10.64
C MET A 59 2.61 7.77 9.78
N TYR A 60 1.74 8.76 9.99
CA TYR A 60 1.76 10.04 9.27
C TYR A 60 3.01 10.85 9.62
N SER A 61 3.45 10.82 10.87
CA SER A 61 4.72 11.46 11.29
C SER A 61 5.92 10.85 10.57
N ASP A 62 5.96 9.52 10.47
CA ASP A 62 7.05 8.82 9.78
C ASP A 62 6.94 9.00 8.26
N ALA A 63 5.73 8.99 7.69
CA ALA A 63 5.47 9.32 6.28
C ALA A 63 5.91 10.75 5.94
N TRP A 64 5.66 11.72 6.83
CA TRP A 64 6.12 13.09 6.63
C TRP A 64 7.65 13.21 6.67
N GLN A 65 8.32 12.44 7.54
CA GLN A 65 9.78 12.33 7.53
C GLN A 65 10.30 11.75 6.21
N LEU A 66 9.61 10.73 5.70
CA LEU A 66 9.93 10.12 4.41
C LEU A 66 9.74 11.09 3.24
N ALA A 67 8.61 11.80 3.19
CA ALA A 67 8.31 12.78 2.14
C ALA A 67 9.38 13.88 2.02
N ARG A 68 9.94 14.33 3.15
CA ARG A 68 10.99 15.38 3.20
C ARG A 68 12.25 15.06 2.39
N SER A 69 12.50 13.79 2.09
CA SER A 69 13.65 13.39 1.29
C SER A 69 13.45 13.54 -0.23
N SER A 70 12.21 13.66 -0.71
CA SER A 70 11.89 13.91 -2.13
C SER A 70 10.55 14.62 -2.27
N LEU A 71 10.53 15.90 -1.88
CA LEU A 71 9.28 16.67 -1.76
C LEU A 71 8.59 16.94 -3.10
N TRP A 72 9.35 17.17 -4.18
CA TRP A 72 8.78 17.66 -5.43
C TRP A 72 8.24 16.55 -6.33
N LEU A 73 9.00 15.47 -6.49
CA LEU A 73 8.70 14.37 -7.42
C LEU A 73 8.35 13.05 -6.72
N GLY A 74 8.45 13.00 -5.38
CA GLY A 74 8.23 11.76 -4.64
C GLY A 74 9.33 10.74 -4.89
N ARG A 75 9.10 9.50 -4.47
CA ARG A 75 10.06 8.38 -4.60
C ARG A 75 9.59 7.31 -5.60
N GLY A 76 8.48 7.53 -6.31
CA GLY A 76 7.87 6.59 -7.23
C GLY A 76 6.79 5.73 -6.56
N GLY A 77 6.17 4.82 -7.32
CA GLY A 77 5.03 4.06 -6.83
C GLY A 77 5.33 3.16 -5.64
N GLU A 78 4.35 3.04 -4.73
CA GLU A 78 4.37 2.12 -3.58
C GLU A 78 5.46 2.45 -2.56
N THR A 79 5.77 3.74 -2.43
CA THR A 79 6.87 4.24 -1.60
C THR A 79 6.69 3.82 -0.15
N TRP A 80 5.47 3.96 0.40
CA TRP A 80 5.20 3.58 1.79
C TRP A 80 5.40 2.10 2.02
N ARG A 81 4.76 1.24 1.21
CA ARG A 81 4.84 -0.23 1.31
C ARG A 81 6.28 -0.73 1.29
N GLN A 82 7.15 -0.08 0.51
CA GLN A 82 8.55 -0.46 0.37
C GLN A 82 9.45 0.09 1.49
N SER A 83 9.10 1.24 2.09
CA SER A 83 10.00 1.99 2.96
C SER A 83 9.60 1.98 4.44
N TYR A 84 8.35 1.66 4.79
CA TYR A 84 7.84 1.87 6.15
C TYR A 84 8.67 1.11 7.21
N LEU A 85 9.17 -0.09 6.88
CA LEU A 85 10.02 -0.88 7.79
C LEU A 85 11.36 -0.19 8.12
N ALA A 86 11.88 0.60 7.18
CA ALA A 86 13.13 1.32 7.32
C ALA A 86 12.96 2.62 8.11
N ILE A 87 11.80 3.29 7.97
CA ILE A 87 11.54 4.59 8.60
C ILE A 87 10.79 4.53 9.92
N GLN A 88 10.06 3.45 10.20
CA GLN A 88 9.22 3.30 11.40
C GLN A 88 9.96 3.72 12.69
N SER A 89 9.34 4.62 13.44
CA SER A 89 9.84 5.10 14.72
C SER A 89 9.52 4.12 15.87
N GLN A 90 8.45 3.34 15.73
CA GLN A 90 8.04 2.29 16.68
C GLN A 90 7.64 1.01 15.92
N PRO A 91 7.63 -0.16 16.59
CA PRO A 91 7.26 -1.46 15.99
C PRO A 91 5.77 -1.60 15.63
N TYR A 92 5.21 -0.68 14.85
CA TYR A 92 3.86 -0.81 14.33
C TYR A 92 3.81 -1.72 13.09
N VAL A 93 2.61 -2.21 12.76
CA VAL A 93 2.32 -2.87 11.49
C VAL A 93 1.39 -1.99 10.65
N GLY A 94 1.59 -1.98 9.33
CA GLY A 94 0.79 -1.15 8.43
C GLY A 94 1.52 -0.86 7.13
N ALA A 95 1.40 -1.77 6.17
CA ALA A 95 1.97 -1.60 4.83
C ALA A 95 1.20 -0.58 3.97
N GLU A 96 0.07 -0.07 4.48
CA GLU A 96 -0.77 0.98 3.89
C GLU A 96 -0.70 2.21 4.80
N VAL A 97 -0.54 3.40 4.24
CA VAL A 97 -0.50 4.63 5.05
C VAL A 97 -1.90 5.06 5.49
N HIS A 98 -2.97 4.53 4.88
CA HIS A 98 -4.37 4.88 5.11
C HIS A 98 -4.68 6.37 4.86
N SER A 99 -4.05 6.94 3.83
CA SER A 99 -4.39 8.26 3.31
C SER A 99 -3.92 8.36 1.86
N GLY A 100 -4.86 8.41 0.92
CA GLY A 100 -4.56 8.58 -0.51
C GLY A 100 -3.75 9.85 -0.80
N TYR A 101 -3.94 10.92 -0.03
CA TYR A 101 -3.16 12.15 -0.19
C TYR A 101 -1.70 11.99 0.22
N ILE A 102 -1.44 11.32 1.35
CA ILE A 102 -0.07 11.05 1.81
C ILE A 102 0.59 10.06 0.86
N ASP A 103 -0.15 9.05 0.40
CA ASP A 103 0.36 8.07 -0.57
C ASP A 103 0.78 8.74 -1.89
N ILE A 104 -0.08 9.58 -2.46
CA ILE A 104 0.25 10.38 -3.66
C ILE A 104 1.44 11.33 -3.40
N LEU A 105 1.50 11.97 -2.23
CA LEU A 105 2.63 12.83 -1.86
C LEU A 105 3.94 12.05 -1.81
N LEU A 106 3.94 10.86 -1.21
CA LEU A 106 5.12 10.01 -1.13
C LEU A 106 5.56 9.53 -2.51
N ASP A 107 4.60 9.15 -3.35
CA ASP A 107 4.88 8.54 -4.64
C ASP A 107 5.26 9.55 -5.72
N THR A 108 4.60 10.72 -5.72
CA THR A 108 4.69 11.71 -6.81
C THR A 108 5.09 13.12 -6.38
N GLY A 109 5.24 13.33 -5.06
CA GLY A 109 5.59 14.63 -4.49
C GLY A 109 4.47 15.67 -4.62
N PHE A 110 4.79 16.91 -4.30
CA PHE A 110 3.85 18.03 -4.37
C PHE A 110 3.38 18.32 -5.81
N ILE A 111 4.17 17.97 -6.83
CA ILE A 111 3.76 18.17 -8.22
C ILE A 111 2.59 17.24 -8.55
N GLY A 112 2.73 15.94 -8.31
CA GLY A 112 1.66 14.99 -8.59
C GLY A 112 0.44 15.18 -7.67
N LEU A 113 0.67 15.47 -6.39
CA LEU A 113 -0.40 15.86 -5.46
C LEU A 113 -1.15 17.10 -5.96
N GLY A 114 -0.43 18.14 -6.42
CA GLY A 114 -1.01 19.36 -6.96
C GLY A 114 -1.88 19.09 -8.19
N LEU A 115 -1.42 18.25 -9.13
CA LEU A 115 -2.19 17.85 -10.31
C LEU A 115 -3.49 17.14 -9.93
N VAL A 116 -3.42 16.23 -8.95
CA VAL A 116 -4.62 15.56 -8.43
C VAL A 116 -5.58 16.56 -7.79
N LEU A 117 -5.09 17.48 -6.94
CA LEU A 117 -5.93 18.51 -6.33
C LEU A 117 -6.61 19.41 -7.38
N ILE A 118 -5.90 19.79 -8.44
CA ILE A 118 -6.47 20.54 -9.57
C ILE A 118 -7.58 19.74 -10.25
N LEU A 119 -7.38 18.45 -10.51
CA LEU A 119 -8.40 17.57 -11.08
C LEU A 119 -9.64 17.50 -10.17
N LEU A 120 -9.46 17.35 -8.86
CA LEU A 120 -10.56 17.28 -7.90
C LEU A 120 -11.35 18.59 -7.86
N ILE A 121 -10.66 19.73 -7.83
CA ILE A 121 -11.28 21.07 -7.88
C ILE A 121 -12.06 21.23 -9.20
N PHE A 122 -11.49 20.80 -10.32
CA PHE A 122 -12.17 20.83 -11.61
C PHE A 122 -13.45 20.00 -11.60
N VAL A 123 -13.38 18.75 -11.12
CA VAL A 123 -14.54 17.85 -10.99
C VAL A 123 -15.62 18.47 -10.12
N LEU A 124 -15.28 18.97 -8.93
CA LEU A 124 -16.24 19.59 -8.02
C LEU A 124 -16.87 20.85 -8.61
N THR A 125 -16.08 21.69 -9.27
CA THR A 125 -16.58 22.91 -9.93
C THR A 125 -17.56 22.57 -11.03
N LYS A 126 -17.25 21.56 -11.87
CA LYS A 126 -18.14 21.11 -12.94
C LYS A 126 -19.40 20.44 -12.41
N LEU A 127 -19.29 19.66 -11.35
CA LEU A 127 -20.44 19.03 -10.72
C LEU A 127 -21.35 20.06 -10.07
N MET A 128 -20.81 21.08 -9.42
CA MET A 128 -21.57 22.18 -8.84
C MET A 128 -22.30 23.01 -9.92
N GLN A 129 -21.76 23.12 -11.13
CA GLN A 129 -22.41 23.80 -12.25
C GLN A 129 -23.50 22.95 -12.89
N ALA A 130 -23.27 21.65 -13.05
CA ALA A 130 -24.11 20.78 -13.88
C ALA A 130 -25.12 19.94 -13.09
N ASN A 131 -24.74 19.41 -11.93
CA ASN A 131 -25.62 18.66 -11.03
C ASN A 131 -25.20 18.80 -9.56
N PRO A 132 -25.61 19.89 -8.87
CA PRO A 132 -25.29 20.14 -7.46
C PRO A 132 -25.71 19.00 -6.52
N ARG A 133 -26.72 18.20 -6.89
CA ARG A 133 -27.24 17.11 -6.04
C ARG A 133 -26.24 15.96 -5.89
N ALA A 134 -25.31 15.81 -6.83
CA ALA A 134 -24.26 14.80 -6.77
C ALA A 134 -23.04 15.23 -5.92
N MET A 135 -22.96 16.50 -5.51
CA MET A 135 -21.84 17.04 -4.72
C MET A 135 -21.60 16.29 -3.40
N PRO A 136 -22.62 15.99 -2.57
CA PRO A 136 -22.38 15.28 -1.30
C PRO A 136 -21.69 13.93 -1.52
N THR A 137 -22.11 13.17 -2.54
CA THR A 137 -21.49 11.88 -2.88
C THR A 137 -20.04 12.04 -3.29
N ALA A 138 -19.74 13.01 -4.16
CA ALA A 138 -18.36 13.28 -4.58
C ALA A 138 -17.48 13.74 -3.41
N ILE A 139 -17.99 14.63 -2.55
CA ILE A 139 -17.29 15.11 -1.36
C ILE A 139 -16.96 13.95 -0.41
N VAL A 140 -17.91 13.04 -0.17
CA VAL A 140 -17.67 11.87 0.69
C VAL A 140 -16.55 11.00 0.13
N LEU A 141 -16.56 10.69 -1.17
CA LEU A 141 -15.50 9.89 -1.80
C LEU A 141 -14.12 10.57 -1.72
N ILE A 142 -14.07 11.90 -1.89
CA ILE A 142 -12.83 12.68 -1.81
C ILE A 142 -12.33 12.75 -0.36
N ALA A 143 -13.21 13.10 0.58
CA ALA A 143 -12.85 13.28 1.98
C ALA A 143 -12.45 11.96 2.65
N HIS A 144 -13.10 10.85 2.29
CA HIS A 144 -12.82 9.53 2.85
C HIS A 144 -11.39 9.07 2.53
N ALA A 145 -10.84 9.46 1.37
CA ALA A 145 -9.46 9.17 1.02
C ALA A 145 -8.41 9.82 1.95
N ALA A 146 -8.80 10.72 2.85
CA ALA A 146 -7.92 11.23 3.89
C ALA A 146 -7.66 10.21 5.03
N VAL A 147 -8.54 9.21 5.16
CA VAL A 147 -8.58 8.26 6.30
C VAL A 147 -8.40 6.81 5.86
N ASP A 148 -8.55 6.51 4.56
CA ASP A 148 -8.38 5.19 3.99
C ASP A 148 -7.49 5.16 2.72
N PHE A 149 -7.08 3.97 2.30
CA PHE A 149 -6.21 3.72 1.14
C PHE A 149 -7.01 3.48 -0.15
N ASP A 150 -8.30 3.85 -0.19
CA ASP A 150 -9.22 3.50 -1.27
C ASP A 150 -8.82 4.03 -2.64
N TRP A 151 -8.02 5.11 -2.69
CA TRP A 151 -7.45 5.62 -3.95
C TRP A 151 -6.39 4.72 -4.59
N SER A 152 -5.90 3.70 -3.89
CA SER A 152 -5.12 2.61 -4.50
C SER A 152 -5.97 1.76 -5.47
N PHE A 153 -7.30 1.77 -5.31
CA PHE A 153 -8.22 1.07 -6.20
C PHE A 153 -8.72 2.00 -7.30
N GLY A 154 -8.40 1.65 -8.56
CA GLY A 154 -8.89 2.38 -9.74
C GLY A 154 -10.41 2.52 -9.82
N LEU A 155 -11.17 1.66 -9.12
CA LEU A 155 -12.62 1.75 -9.02
C LEU A 155 -13.10 3.09 -8.44
N VAL A 156 -12.44 3.62 -7.41
CA VAL A 156 -12.86 4.89 -6.79
C VAL A 156 -12.67 6.06 -7.75
N TRP A 157 -11.55 6.06 -8.49
CA TRP A 157 -11.31 7.03 -9.56
C TRP A 157 -12.36 6.91 -10.67
N LEU A 158 -12.69 5.70 -11.09
CA LEU A 158 -13.74 5.46 -12.09
C LEU A 158 -15.09 5.99 -11.61
N LEU A 159 -15.48 5.73 -10.36
CA LEU A 159 -16.73 6.24 -9.77
C LEU A 159 -16.75 7.76 -9.74
N LEU A 160 -15.66 8.40 -9.29
CA LEU A 160 -15.56 9.85 -9.22
C LEU A 160 -15.69 10.50 -10.61
N LEU A 161 -14.97 9.95 -11.59
CA LEU A 161 -15.03 10.42 -12.99
C LEU A 161 -16.40 10.14 -13.63
N TRP A 162 -17.03 9.01 -13.29
CA TRP A 162 -18.35 8.66 -13.81
C TRP A 162 -19.44 9.58 -13.26
N ILE A 163 -19.41 9.91 -11.97
CA ILE A 163 -20.31 10.91 -11.36
C ILE A 163 -20.14 12.27 -12.07
N ALA A 164 -18.90 12.67 -12.32
CA ALA A 164 -18.61 13.91 -13.06
C ALA A 164 -19.17 13.86 -14.50
N ALA A 165 -19.00 12.73 -15.19
CA ALA A 165 -19.48 12.54 -16.55
C ALA A 165 -21.02 12.56 -16.65
N ILE A 166 -21.72 11.89 -15.72
CA ILE A 166 -23.19 11.92 -15.65
C ILE A 166 -23.67 13.34 -15.37
N GLY A 167 -23.08 14.01 -14.38
CA GLY A 167 -23.45 15.39 -14.04
C GLY A 167 -23.31 16.33 -15.23
N LEU A 168 -22.20 16.21 -15.99
CA LEU A 168 -21.98 16.98 -17.22
C LEU A 168 -22.99 16.64 -18.32
N ALA A 169 -23.33 15.37 -18.52
CA ALA A 169 -24.29 14.94 -19.54
C ALA A 169 -25.72 15.42 -19.24
N GLU A 170 -26.13 15.43 -17.98
CA GLU A 170 -27.42 15.95 -17.53
C GLU A 170 -27.50 17.48 -17.68
N GLY A 171 -26.42 18.21 -17.37
CA GLY A 171 -26.33 19.66 -17.57
C GLY A 171 -26.50 20.08 -19.03
N ILE A 172 -26.03 19.26 -19.98
CA ILE A 172 -26.24 19.50 -21.43
C ILE A 172 -27.70 19.24 -21.84
N SER A 173 -28.34 18.23 -21.24
CA SER A 173 -29.71 17.82 -21.61
C SER A 173 -30.80 18.75 -21.07
N GLY A 174 -30.51 19.54 -20.02
CA GLY A 174 -31.43 20.50 -19.42
C GLY A 174 -31.57 21.84 -20.16
N GLN A 175 -30.84 22.05 -21.27
CA GLN A 175 -30.87 23.28 -22.07
C GLN A 175 -31.68 23.18 -23.38
N GLU A 176 -32.39 22.07 -23.62
CA GLU A 176 -33.32 21.97 -24.76
C GLU A 176 -34.58 22.83 -24.49
N PRO A 177 -34.90 23.84 -25.32
CA PRO A 177 -36.15 24.58 -25.21
C PRO A 177 -37.33 23.64 -25.40
N TRP A 178 -38.31 23.72 -24.52
CA TRP A 178 -39.59 23.01 -24.61
C TRP A 178 -40.33 23.41 -25.90
N HIS A 179 -40.07 22.70 -27.00
CA HIS A 179 -40.96 22.60 -28.15
C HIS A 179 -41.43 21.16 -28.23
N GLY A 180 -42.59 20.95 -27.61
CA GLY A 180 -43.17 19.63 -27.45
C GLY A 180 -43.50 19.03 -28.80
N HIS A 181 -42.87 17.91 -29.15
CA HIS A 181 -43.43 16.90 -30.03
C HIS A 181 -43.26 15.53 -29.37
N THR A 182 -44.41 14.88 -29.21
CA THR A 182 -44.70 13.46 -28.95
C THR A 182 -43.53 12.50 -28.71
N ALA A 183 -43.66 11.79 -27.59
CA ALA A 183 -42.94 10.57 -27.23
C ALA A 183 -42.97 9.53 -28.37
N ALA A 184 -41.95 9.55 -29.21
CA ALA A 184 -41.63 8.46 -30.12
C ALA A 184 -40.34 7.81 -29.62
N GLN A 185 -40.48 6.59 -29.11
CA GLN A 185 -39.43 5.57 -28.87
C GLN A 185 -38.02 6.01 -29.26
N ARG A 186 -37.30 6.58 -28.29
CA ARG A 186 -35.85 6.78 -28.40
C ARG A 186 -35.19 5.40 -28.25
N ARG A 187 -35.16 4.63 -29.35
CA ARG A 187 -34.33 3.43 -29.48
C ARG A 187 -32.93 3.82 -29.03
N TRP A 188 -32.45 3.16 -27.98
CA TRP A 188 -31.04 3.15 -27.58
C TRP A 188 -30.21 2.54 -28.71
N GLN A 189 -30.03 3.29 -29.79
CA GLN A 189 -28.91 3.07 -30.67
C GLN A 189 -27.71 3.60 -29.90
N PHE A 190 -26.94 2.70 -29.29
CA PHE A 190 -25.54 2.95 -28.94
C PHE A 190 -24.80 3.25 -30.25
N LYS A 191 -25.02 4.44 -30.82
CA LYS A 191 -24.00 5.08 -31.60
C LYS A 191 -22.95 5.42 -30.56
N LEU A 192 -21.84 4.69 -30.59
CA LEU A 192 -20.55 5.18 -30.12
C LEU A 192 -20.26 6.47 -30.88
N ALA A 193 -21.00 7.54 -30.56
CA ALA A 193 -20.66 8.89 -30.93
C ALA A 193 -19.40 9.13 -30.12
N VAL A 194 -18.26 8.94 -30.77
CA VAL A 194 -16.94 9.25 -30.22
C VAL A 194 -16.89 10.78 -30.08
N PRO A 195 -17.21 11.39 -28.92
CA PRO A 195 -17.09 12.84 -28.81
C PRO A 195 -15.62 13.18 -28.56
N LEU A 196 -14.79 12.18 -28.20
CA LEU A 196 -13.37 12.36 -27.91
C LEU A 196 -12.53 12.66 -29.16
N LEU A 197 -13.00 12.28 -30.36
CA LEU A 197 -12.40 12.67 -31.64
C LEU A 197 -13.11 13.87 -32.28
N ALA A 198 -14.33 14.22 -31.82
CA ALA A 198 -15.08 15.36 -32.35
C ALA A 198 -14.60 16.71 -31.80
N VAL A 199 -13.87 16.73 -30.69
CA VAL A 199 -13.14 17.94 -30.22
C VAL A 199 -12.09 18.42 -31.25
N VAL A 200 -11.72 17.59 -32.23
CA VAL A 200 -10.78 17.97 -33.28
C VAL A 200 -11.47 18.57 -34.52
N ARG A 201 -12.80 18.43 -34.69
CA ARG A 201 -13.36 18.58 -36.05
C ARG A 201 -14.19 19.83 -36.36
N GLU A 202 -14.66 20.63 -35.41
CA GLU A 202 -15.41 21.84 -35.78
C GLU A 202 -14.98 23.09 -35.01
N GLY A 203 -13.98 23.74 -35.57
CA GLY A 203 -13.52 25.07 -35.17
C GLY A 203 -12.39 25.52 -36.08
N LYS A 204 -12.62 26.63 -36.81
CA LYS A 204 -11.69 27.28 -37.74
C LYS A 204 -10.25 27.29 -37.18
N GLN A 205 -9.31 26.74 -37.96
CA GLN A 205 -7.86 26.68 -37.67
C GLN A 205 -7.51 26.17 -36.26
N ALA A 206 -7.67 24.86 -36.02
CA ALA A 206 -6.99 24.22 -34.89
C ALA A 206 -5.47 24.47 -35.00
N HIS A 207 -4.95 25.37 -34.15
CA HIS A 207 -3.55 25.77 -34.17
C HIS A 207 -2.64 24.53 -34.15
N PRO A 208 -1.51 24.51 -34.90
CA PRO A 208 -0.60 23.37 -34.96
C PRO A 208 -0.15 22.87 -33.57
N ALA A 209 -0.12 23.76 -32.58
CA ALA A 209 0.13 23.44 -31.17
C ALA A 209 -0.86 22.39 -30.59
N TRP A 210 -2.15 22.45 -30.91
CA TRP A 210 -3.15 21.49 -30.39
C TRP A 210 -3.00 20.10 -30.99
N ARG A 211 -2.60 20.00 -32.26
CA ARG A 211 -2.28 18.72 -32.91
C ARG A 211 -1.05 18.08 -32.25
N LEU A 212 -0.02 18.88 -31.97
CA LEU A 212 1.18 18.42 -31.28
C LEU A 212 0.87 17.96 -29.84
N LEU A 213 0.05 18.71 -29.09
CA LEU A 213 -0.40 18.33 -27.75
C LEU A 213 -1.23 17.04 -27.76
N SER A 214 -2.09 16.86 -28.76
CA SER A 214 -2.88 15.64 -28.89
C SER A 214 -2.02 14.42 -29.23
N LEU A 215 -1.07 14.57 -30.15
CA LEU A 215 -0.13 13.51 -30.52
C LEU A 215 0.77 13.11 -29.34
N THR A 216 1.30 14.09 -28.60
CA THR A 216 2.12 13.82 -27.41
C THR A 216 1.32 13.10 -26.34
N ALA A 217 0.07 13.50 -26.08
CA ALA A 217 -0.82 12.80 -25.15
C ALA A 217 -1.08 11.33 -25.59
N ILE A 218 -1.33 11.09 -26.89
CA ILE A 218 -1.52 9.73 -27.42
C ILE A 218 -0.25 8.88 -27.24
N LEU A 219 0.93 9.44 -27.52
CA LEU A 219 2.20 8.74 -27.34
C LEU A 219 2.47 8.44 -25.86
N MET A 220 2.17 9.37 -24.95
CA MET A 220 2.26 9.14 -23.51
C MET A 220 1.31 8.04 -23.05
N LEU A 221 0.06 8.04 -23.54
CA LEU A 221 -0.91 6.98 -23.25
C LEU A 221 -0.47 5.62 -23.79
N LEU A 222 0.08 5.56 -25.00
CA LEU A 222 0.62 4.33 -25.58
C LEU A 222 1.83 3.83 -24.77
N GLY A 223 2.75 4.71 -24.38
CA GLY A 223 3.87 4.37 -23.53
C GLY A 223 3.40 3.82 -22.17
N TRP A 224 2.40 4.46 -21.57
CA TRP A 224 1.78 4.01 -20.33
C TRP A 224 1.11 2.63 -20.46
N THR A 225 0.36 2.38 -21.54
CA THR A 225 -0.29 1.07 -21.72
C THR A 225 0.71 -0.04 -21.96
N VAL A 226 1.77 0.21 -22.73
CA VAL A 226 2.86 -0.77 -22.92
C VAL A 226 3.59 -1.05 -21.61
N LEU A 227 3.88 -0.02 -20.81
CA LEU A 227 4.48 -0.18 -19.49
C LEU A 227 3.56 -0.94 -18.53
N ALA A 228 2.28 -0.59 -18.46
CA ALA A 228 1.31 -1.30 -17.63
C ALA A 228 1.18 -2.77 -18.04
N ALA A 229 1.17 -3.06 -19.34
CA ALA A 229 1.16 -4.42 -19.86
C ALA A 229 2.43 -5.19 -19.49
N SER A 230 3.62 -4.61 -19.61
CA SER A 230 4.87 -5.29 -19.25
C SER A 230 4.95 -5.60 -17.75
N LEU A 231 4.57 -4.65 -16.89
CA LEU A 231 4.47 -4.86 -15.44
C LEU A 231 3.42 -5.91 -15.09
N GLY A 232 2.26 -5.89 -15.77
CA GLY A 232 1.20 -6.88 -15.62
C GLY A 232 1.62 -8.29 -16.01
N ILE A 233 2.29 -8.46 -17.16
CA ILE A 233 2.82 -9.75 -17.61
C ILE A 233 3.85 -10.29 -16.61
N SER A 234 4.73 -9.43 -16.07
CA SER A 234 5.68 -9.84 -15.03
C SER A 234 4.96 -10.43 -13.81
N GLU A 235 3.93 -9.74 -13.34
CA GLU A 235 3.19 -10.15 -12.15
C GLU A 235 2.37 -11.42 -12.38
N VAL A 236 1.76 -11.59 -13.56
CA VAL A 236 1.08 -12.83 -13.95
C VAL A 236 2.05 -14.00 -13.95
N ASN A 237 3.23 -13.86 -14.57
CA ASN A 237 4.25 -14.90 -14.58
C ASN A 237 4.74 -15.26 -13.17
N ARG A 238 4.95 -14.25 -12.31
CA ARG A 238 5.34 -14.47 -10.91
C ARG A 238 4.26 -15.24 -10.13
N ARG A 239 2.99 -14.92 -10.33
CA ARG A 239 1.86 -15.63 -9.68
C ARG A 239 1.73 -17.05 -10.21
N ALA A 240 1.82 -17.25 -11.53
CA ALA A 240 1.79 -18.57 -12.16
C ALA A 240 2.93 -19.47 -11.68
N ALA A 241 4.10 -18.90 -11.36
CA ALA A 241 5.22 -19.64 -10.80
C ALA A 241 4.91 -20.26 -9.43
N ALA A 242 3.93 -19.77 -8.66
CA ALA A 242 3.58 -20.34 -7.37
C ALA A 242 2.93 -21.74 -7.48
N SER A 243 2.30 -22.04 -8.63
CA SER A 243 1.59 -23.30 -8.87
C SER A 243 2.28 -24.23 -9.88
N ALA A 244 3.44 -23.84 -10.41
CA ALA A 244 4.16 -24.63 -11.41
C ALA A 244 5.09 -25.69 -10.79
N SER A 245 5.49 -26.69 -11.58
CA SER A 245 6.57 -27.62 -11.21
C SER A 245 7.93 -26.91 -11.17
N ASP A 246 8.91 -27.42 -10.41
CA ASP A 246 10.18 -26.73 -10.12
C ASP A 246 10.89 -26.13 -11.36
N GLY A 247 10.99 -26.90 -12.45
CA GLY A 247 11.55 -26.42 -13.72
C GLY A 247 10.72 -25.30 -14.36
N GLY A 248 9.39 -25.40 -14.30
CA GLY A 248 8.47 -24.36 -14.74
C GLY A 248 8.53 -23.10 -13.88
N GLN A 249 8.73 -23.23 -12.57
CA GLN A 249 8.85 -22.08 -11.66
C GLN A 249 10.04 -21.19 -12.04
N ILE A 250 11.21 -21.78 -12.29
CA ILE A 250 12.41 -21.03 -12.66
C ILE A 250 12.18 -20.26 -13.97
N ALA A 251 11.65 -20.92 -15.00
CA ALA A 251 11.39 -20.29 -16.29
C ALA A 251 10.38 -19.13 -16.18
N LEU A 252 9.29 -19.32 -15.43
CA LEU A 252 8.29 -18.27 -15.19
C LEU A 252 8.86 -17.08 -14.43
N LEU A 253 9.69 -17.32 -13.41
CA LEU A 253 10.34 -16.24 -12.64
C LEU A 253 11.39 -15.49 -13.48
N GLN A 254 12.13 -16.18 -14.33
CA GLN A 254 13.04 -15.54 -15.29
C GLN A 254 12.26 -14.68 -16.30
N SER A 255 11.15 -15.20 -16.82
CA SER A 255 10.24 -14.44 -17.68
C SER A 255 9.69 -13.20 -16.96
N ALA A 256 9.28 -13.34 -15.70
CA ALA A 256 8.81 -12.22 -14.88
C ALA A 256 9.87 -11.11 -14.78
N LEU A 257 11.13 -11.45 -14.55
CA LEU A 257 12.23 -10.49 -14.50
C LEU A 257 12.65 -9.93 -15.85
N LYS A 258 12.39 -10.64 -16.95
CA LYS A 258 12.61 -10.12 -18.31
C LYS A 258 11.64 -8.97 -18.60
N TRP A 259 10.38 -9.12 -18.21
CA TRP A 259 9.35 -8.10 -18.41
C TRP A 259 9.43 -6.95 -17.39
N ASN A 260 9.82 -7.23 -16.15
CA ASN A 260 10.05 -6.23 -15.12
C ASN A 260 11.29 -6.59 -14.28
N PRO A 261 12.47 -6.04 -14.62
CA PRO A 261 13.69 -6.26 -13.85
C PRO A 261 13.62 -5.75 -12.40
N ALA A 262 12.69 -4.82 -12.10
CA ALA A 262 12.47 -4.26 -10.77
C ALA A 262 11.56 -5.13 -9.87
N ASN A 263 11.06 -6.28 -10.36
CA ASN A 263 10.22 -7.17 -9.57
C ASN A 263 11.03 -7.90 -8.48
N THR A 264 11.20 -7.25 -7.33
CA THR A 264 12.00 -7.76 -6.20
C THR A 264 11.47 -9.09 -5.66
N SER A 265 10.14 -9.28 -5.68
CA SER A 265 9.50 -10.52 -5.25
C SER A 265 9.86 -11.68 -6.17
N ALA A 266 9.85 -11.48 -7.48
CA ALA A 266 10.30 -12.50 -8.45
C ALA A 266 11.80 -12.81 -8.28
N ALA A 267 12.63 -11.79 -8.08
CA ALA A 267 14.07 -11.96 -7.87
C ALA A 267 14.39 -12.75 -6.59
N MET A 268 13.69 -12.44 -5.49
CA MET A 268 13.80 -13.20 -4.25
C MET A 268 13.36 -14.65 -4.49
N SER A 269 12.15 -14.90 -4.99
CA SER A 269 11.66 -16.26 -5.24
C SER A 269 12.59 -17.07 -6.14
N LEU A 270 13.18 -16.44 -7.17
CA LEU A 270 14.14 -17.09 -8.05
C LEU A 270 15.45 -17.40 -7.31
N SER A 271 15.96 -16.47 -6.49
CA SER A 271 17.20 -16.67 -5.73
C SER A 271 17.17 -17.90 -4.82
N ASP A 272 16.01 -18.26 -4.26
CA ASP A 272 15.89 -19.46 -3.40
C ASP A 272 16.15 -20.77 -4.16
N ARG A 273 15.91 -20.75 -5.46
CA ARG A 273 15.96 -21.92 -6.35
C ARG A 273 17.27 -22.05 -7.12
N LEU A 274 18.06 -20.99 -7.19
CA LEU A 274 19.35 -20.99 -7.88
C LEU A 274 20.47 -21.55 -7.02
N GLN A 275 21.58 -21.92 -7.64
CA GLN A 275 22.83 -22.26 -6.93
C GLN A 275 23.51 -20.99 -6.38
N PRO A 276 24.31 -21.08 -5.28
CA PRO A 276 24.93 -19.92 -4.63
C PRO A 276 25.74 -19.00 -5.56
N ASN A 277 26.39 -19.55 -6.58
CA ASN A 277 27.16 -18.81 -7.59
C ASN A 277 26.28 -17.91 -8.47
N GLN A 278 25.04 -18.32 -8.76
CA GLN A 278 24.08 -17.57 -9.58
C GLN A 278 23.21 -16.62 -8.74
N ARG A 279 23.06 -16.88 -7.43
CA ARG A 279 22.26 -16.05 -6.50
C ARG A 279 22.77 -14.62 -6.38
N ILE A 280 24.07 -14.43 -6.14
CA ILE A 280 24.65 -13.12 -5.87
C ILE A 280 24.52 -12.18 -7.09
N PRO A 281 24.90 -12.59 -8.32
CA PRO A 281 24.73 -11.74 -9.51
C PRO A 281 23.26 -11.35 -9.75
N LEU A 282 22.33 -12.30 -9.60
CA LEU A 282 20.90 -12.03 -9.72
C LEU A 282 20.44 -10.95 -8.73
N LEU A 283 20.73 -11.15 -7.44
CA LEU A 283 20.29 -10.26 -6.38
C LEU A 283 20.95 -8.88 -6.49
N LYS A 284 22.24 -8.80 -6.90
CA LYS A 284 22.92 -7.53 -7.19
C LYS A 284 22.27 -6.78 -8.35
N ARG A 285 21.88 -7.48 -9.42
CA ARG A 285 21.15 -6.85 -10.53
C ARG A 285 19.81 -6.29 -10.08
N SER A 286 19.07 -7.00 -9.24
CA SER A 286 17.81 -6.50 -8.68
C SER A 286 18.00 -5.32 -7.73
N MET A 287 19.14 -5.26 -7.01
CA MET A 287 19.47 -4.15 -6.12
C MET A 287 19.66 -2.82 -6.85
N VAL A 288 19.97 -2.83 -8.16
CA VAL A 288 20.04 -1.61 -8.98
C VAL A 288 18.69 -0.89 -9.02
N TYR A 289 17.60 -1.66 -9.05
CA TYR A 289 16.24 -1.11 -9.10
C TYR A 289 15.64 -0.84 -7.72
N ALA A 290 16.07 -1.58 -6.70
CA ALA A 290 15.53 -1.47 -5.34
C ALA A 290 16.66 -1.51 -4.28
N PRO A 291 17.51 -0.47 -4.20
CA PRO A 291 18.72 -0.46 -3.36
C PRO A 291 18.44 -0.45 -1.84
N GLU A 292 17.20 -0.14 -1.46
CA GLU A 292 16.76 -0.07 -0.06
C GLU A 292 15.83 -1.22 0.32
N HIS A 293 15.78 -2.31 -0.46
CA HIS A 293 14.86 -3.40 -0.21
C HIS A 293 15.39 -4.38 0.86
N PRO A 294 14.79 -4.46 2.07
CA PRO A 294 15.34 -5.24 3.19
C PRO A 294 15.47 -6.74 2.88
N GLY A 295 14.52 -7.29 2.12
CA GLY A 295 14.54 -8.70 1.72
C GLY A 295 15.65 -9.07 0.75
N LEU A 296 16.04 -8.14 -0.15
CA LEU A 296 17.12 -8.40 -1.10
C LEU A 296 18.47 -8.37 -0.38
N SER A 297 18.66 -7.41 0.55
CA SER A 297 19.84 -7.37 1.41
C SER A 297 19.97 -8.63 2.27
N TRP A 298 18.84 -9.14 2.81
CA TRP A 298 18.84 -10.38 3.58
C TRP A 298 19.31 -11.58 2.74
N ARG A 299 18.75 -11.74 1.53
CA ARG A 299 19.12 -12.85 0.63
C ARG A 299 20.57 -12.77 0.18
N LEU A 300 21.10 -11.56 -0.03
CA LEU A 300 22.53 -11.36 -0.31
C LEU A 300 23.38 -11.78 0.89
N ALA A 301 23.00 -11.40 2.11
CA ALA A 301 23.69 -11.81 3.33
C ALA A 301 23.75 -13.33 3.47
N GLU A 302 22.63 -14.02 3.23
CA GLU A 302 22.57 -15.48 3.26
C GLU A 302 23.43 -16.11 2.15
N ALA A 303 23.41 -15.55 0.94
CA ALA A 303 24.24 -16.06 -0.16
C ALA A 303 25.74 -15.91 0.12
N TYR A 304 26.17 -14.78 0.68
CA TYR A 304 27.56 -14.59 1.12
C TYR A 304 27.92 -15.48 2.31
N SER A 305 27.00 -15.65 3.27
CA SER A 305 27.19 -16.54 4.42
C SER A 305 27.39 -17.99 4.00
N LEU A 306 26.68 -18.47 2.98
CA LEU A 306 26.84 -19.82 2.43
C LEU A 306 28.19 -20.03 1.74
N ARG A 307 28.84 -18.95 1.28
CA ARG A 307 30.15 -18.98 0.63
C ARG A 307 31.33 -18.84 1.59
N GLY A 308 31.09 -18.73 2.89
CA GLY A 308 32.16 -18.48 3.86
C GLY A 308 32.60 -17.01 3.94
N GLU A 309 31.96 -16.08 3.21
CA GLU A 309 32.42 -14.69 3.12
C GLU A 309 31.89 -13.85 4.29
N SER A 310 32.48 -14.01 5.48
CA SER A 310 32.06 -13.38 6.75
C SER A 310 31.86 -11.88 6.69
N LYS A 311 32.84 -11.15 6.16
CA LYS A 311 32.79 -9.69 6.08
C LYS A 311 31.62 -9.20 5.22
N ALA A 312 31.42 -9.81 4.04
CA ALA A 312 30.35 -9.45 3.14
C ALA A 312 28.98 -9.83 3.72
N ALA A 313 28.86 -11.03 4.30
CA ALA A 313 27.64 -11.48 4.96
C ALA A 313 27.23 -10.53 6.09
N ALA A 314 28.17 -10.15 6.96
CA ALA A 314 27.92 -9.21 8.06
C ALA A 314 27.41 -7.85 7.58
N ALA A 315 28.03 -7.28 6.54
CA ALA A 315 27.62 -5.99 5.97
C ALA A 315 26.19 -6.03 5.40
N TRP A 316 25.83 -7.11 4.70
CA TRP A 316 24.49 -7.26 4.14
C TRP A 316 23.43 -7.58 5.20
N TYR A 317 23.77 -8.35 6.24
CA TYR A 317 22.89 -8.52 7.40
C TYR A 317 22.63 -7.18 8.06
N ASP A 318 23.66 -6.38 8.31
CA ASP A 318 23.52 -5.05 8.91
C ASP A 318 22.64 -4.12 8.07
N ARG A 319 22.85 -4.09 6.75
CA ARG A 319 21.99 -3.32 5.83
C ARG A 319 20.53 -3.78 5.91
N SER A 320 20.28 -5.09 5.87
CA SER A 320 18.93 -5.65 5.96
C SER A 320 18.24 -5.31 7.29
N LEU A 321 18.97 -5.42 8.40
CA LEU A 321 18.47 -5.14 9.73
C LEU A 321 18.25 -3.65 9.96
N THR A 322 19.05 -2.77 9.34
CA THR A 322 18.80 -1.33 9.37
C THR A 322 17.49 -0.98 8.65
N LEU A 323 17.20 -1.67 7.55
CA LEU A 323 15.99 -1.48 6.75
C LEU A 323 14.74 -2.18 7.31
N ASP A 324 14.90 -3.10 8.27
CA ASP A 324 13.81 -3.83 8.96
C ASP A 324 14.14 -3.96 10.44
N ARG A 325 14.34 -2.80 11.09
CA ARG A 325 14.95 -2.66 12.42
C ARG A 325 14.23 -3.42 13.52
N PHE A 326 12.90 -3.45 13.45
CA PHE A 326 12.04 -4.11 14.44
C PHE A 326 11.63 -5.53 14.01
N ASN A 327 12.57 -6.32 13.50
CA ASN A 327 12.35 -7.73 13.19
C ASN A 327 13.16 -8.65 14.10
N ALA A 328 12.57 -9.04 15.24
CA ALA A 328 13.21 -9.85 16.27
C ALA A 328 13.75 -11.18 15.71
N VAL A 329 13.02 -11.79 14.77
CA VAL A 329 13.41 -13.05 14.12
C VAL A 329 14.65 -12.86 13.26
N LYS A 330 14.69 -11.83 12.41
CA LYS A 330 15.87 -11.52 11.58
C LYS A 330 17.08 -11.13 12.43
N GLN A 331 16.88 -10.28 13.45
CA GLN A 331 17.94 -9.89 14.38
C GLN A 331 18.59 -11.13 15.02
N THR A 332 17.77 -12.03 15.54
CA THR A 332 18.22 -13.28 16.16
C THR A 332 18.93 -14.18 15.14
N ARG A 333 18.35 -14.38 13.96
CA ARG A 333 18.90 -15.26 12.92
C ARG A 333 20.23 -14.75 12.39
N ALA A 334 20.42 -13.44 12.24
CA ALA A 334 21.69 -12.86 11.81
C ALA A 334 22.81 -13.15 12.83
N VAL A 335 22.53 -12.97 14.14
CA VAL A 335 23.48 -13.29 15.22
C VAL A 335 23.86 -14.77 15.17
N LEU A 336 22.89 -15.67 15.02
CA LEU A 336 23.15 -17.11 14.95
C LEU A 336 23.97 -17.50 13.71
N LYS A 337 23.64 -16.94 12.54
CA LYS A 337 24.35 -17.22 11.28
C LYS A 337 25.81 -16.76 11.35
N LEU A 338 26.07 -15.55 11.82
CA LEU A 338 27.43 -15.06 12.00
C LEU A 338 28.20 -15.82 13.07
N ALA A 339 27.54 -16.27 14.13
CA ALA A 339 28.19 -17.10 15.14
C ALA A 339 28.53 -18.51 14.61
N SER A 340 27.65 -19.11 13.81
CA SER A 340 27.93 -20.37 13.10
C SER A 340 29.08 -20.22 12.11
N LEU A 341 29.19 -19.06 11.47
CA LEU A 341 30.29 -18.75 10.56
C LEU A 341 31.61 -18.58 11.31
N ALA A 342 31.57 -17.95 12.49
CA ALA A 342 32.71 -17.86 13.39
C ALA A 342 33.17 -19.25 13.88
N ASP A 343 32.24 -20.15 14.21
CA ASP A 343 32.52 -21.56 14.54
C ASP A 343 33.22 -22.26 13.35
N TRP A 344 32.69 -22.10 12.14
CA TRP A 344 33.23 -22.71 10.94
C TRP A 344 34.65 -22.24 10.62
N HIS A 345 34.90 -20.93 10.60
CA HIS A 345 36.25 -20.38 10.38
C HIS A 345 37.23 -20.81 11.47
N HIS A 346 36.79 -20.92 12.73
CA HIS A 346 37.63 -21.45 13.79
C HIS A 346 38.04 -22.90 13.51
N THR A 347 37.09 -23.75 13.11
CA THR A 347 37.40 -25.15 12.79
C THR A 347 38.31 -25.29 11.56
N ALA A 348 38.25 -24.34 10.63
CA ALA A 348 39.12 -24.26 9.46
C ALA A 348 40.52 -23.68 9.76
N GLY A 349 40.79 -23.23 10.98
CA GLY A 349 42.06 -22.57 11.35
C GLY A 349 42.17 -21.10 10.92
N GLU A 350 41.10 -20.52 10.39
CA GLU A 350 41.03 -19.14 9.90
C GLU A 350 40.69 -18.18 11.05
N GLN A 351 41.63 -18.01 11.99
CA GLN A 351 41.39 -17.30 13.25
C GLN A 351 40.92 -15.85 13.07
N ALA A 352 41.46 -15.14 12.07
CA ALA A 352 41.09 -13.75 11.80
C ALA A 352 39.62 -13.61 11.38
N GLU A 353 39.16 -14.45 10.44
CA GLU A 353 37.76 -14.45 9.97
C GLU A 353 36.81 -14.92 11.08
N SER A 354 37.22 -15.90 11.89
CA SER A 354 36.45 -16.34 13.05
C SER A 354 36.19 -15.19 14.04
N ILE A 355 37.24 -14.46 14.42
CA ILE A 355 37.13 -13.31 15.33
C ILE A 355 36.27 -12.21 14.70
N GLN A 356 36.44 -11.95 13.41
CA GLN A 356 35.67 -10.92 12.70
C GLN A 356 34.18 -11.25 12.65
N ALA A 357 33.80 -12.49 12.34
CA ALA A 357 32.43 -12.94 12.35
C ALA A 357 31.80 -12.85 13.76
N ALA A 358 32.55 -13.28 14.79
CA ALA A 358 32.12 -13.19 16.19
C ALA A 358 31.89 -11.73 16.63
N ARG A 359 32.81 -10.82 16.31
CA ARG A 359 32.67 -9.38 16.59
C ARG A 359 31.46 -8.77 15.88
N SER A 360 31.23 -9.13 14.62
CA SER A 360 30.08 -8.65 13.84
C SER A 360 28.75 -9.12 14.46
N ALA A 361 28.68 -10.37 14.91
CA ALA A 361 27.52 -10.91 15.61
C ALA A 361 27.24 -10.15 16.93
N LEU A 362 28.29 -9.87 17.72
CA LEU A 362 28.15 -9.09 18.96
C LEU A 362 27.72 -7.64 18.70
N ALA A 363 28.22 -7.01 17.64
CA ALA A 363 27.81 -5.65 17.28
C ALA A 363 26.32 -5.57 16.91
N ILE A 364 25.82 -6.52 16.11
CA ILE A 364 24.38 -6.63 15.81
C ILE A 364 23.57 -6.82 17.10
N LEU A 365 24.02 -7.72 17.97
CA LEU A 365 23.34 -7.99 19.22
C LEU A 365 23.30 -6.78 20.16
N GLN A 366 24.39 -6.01 20.25
CA GLN A 366 24.43 -4.79 21.06
C GLN A 366 23.38 -3.77 20.60
N ARG A 367 23.27 -3.55 19.28
CA ARG A 367 22.20 -2.70 18.71
C ARG A 367 20.82 -3.27 19.02
N TYR A 368 20.64 -4.58 18.88
CA TYR A 368 19.38 -5.23 19.18
C TYR A 368 18.97 -5.05 20.65
N ARG A 369 19.90 -5.23 21.60
CA ARG A 369 19.68 -4.98 23.04
C ARG A 369 19.27 -3.53 23.30
N SER A 370 19.96 -2.56 22.69
CA SER A 370 19.63 -1.14 22.82
C SER A 370 18.22 -0.82 22.30
N LEU A 371 17.86 -1.31 21.11
CA LEU A 371 16.53 -1.10 20.53
C LEU A 371 15.43 -1.73 21.39
N ALA A 372 15.63 -2.97 21.86
CA ALA A 372 14.65 -3.66 22.70
C ALA A 372 14.51 -3.02 24.09
N GLY A 373 15.62 -2.56 24.70
CA GLY A 373 15.61 -1.87 25.98
C GLY A 373 14.85 -0.55 25.92
N GLY A 374 15.13 0.29 24.92
CA GLY A 374 14.44 1.58 24.76
C GLY A 374 12.93 1.47 24.56
N LEU A 375 12.43 0.33 24.06
CA LEU A 375 11.00 0.05 23.95
C LEU A 375 10.39 -0.45 25.26
N HIS A 376 11.16 -1.15 26.10
CA HIS A 376 10.69 -1.66 27.39
C HIS A 376 10.61 -0.55 28.44
N ASP A 377 11.56 0.39 28.41
CA ASP A 377 11.67 1.47 29.39
C ASP A 377 10.52 2.51 29.27
N ILE A 378 9.77 2.49 28.16
CA ILE A 378 8.71 3.46 27.86
C ILE A 378 7.38 2.73 27.62
N THR A 379 6.57 2.64 28.68
CA THR A 379 5.29 1.88 28.73
C THR A 379 4.21 2.33 27.74
N HIS A 380 4.33 3.50 27.12
CA HIS A 380 3.33 4.04 26.18
C HIS A 380 3.74 3.91 24.70
N LEU A 381 4.88 3.28 24.40
CA LEU A 381 5.26 3.01 23.01
C LEU A 381 4.48 1.81 22.45
N ARG A 382 4.11 1.93 21.18
CA ARG A 382 3.40 0.90 20.42
C ARG A 382 4.37 -0.22 20.01
N ASN A 383 3.96 -1.47 20.19
CA ASN A 383 4.77 -2.65 19.84
C ASN A 383 3.95 -3.79 19.23
N ASP A 384 3.29 -3.49 18.11
CA ASP A 384 2.46 -4.45 17.37
C ASP A 384 3.27 -5.66 16.84
N ARG A 385 4.59 -5.50 16.70
CA ARG A 385 5.50 -6.54 16.19
C ARG A 385 6.12 -7.42 17.26
N GLU A 386 5.72 -7.26 18.52
CA GLU A 386 6.24 -8.01 19.66
C GLU A 386 7.79 -8.01 19.69
N PHE A 387 8.38 -6.84 19.44
CA PHE A 387 9.82 -6.72 19.32
C PHE A 387 10.49 -6.73 20.69
N TYR A 388 11.03 -7.88 21.07
CA TYR A 388 11.74 -8.09 22.33
C TYR A 388 13.03 -8.89 22.09
N LEU A 389 14.06 -8.63 22.91
CA LEU A 389 15.31 -9.39 22.87
C LEU A 389 15.03 -10.88 23.12
N THR A 390 15.36 -11.73 22.14
CA THR A 390 15.12 -13.17 22.28
C THR A 390 16.12 -13.84 23.23
N MET A 391 15.64 -14.84 23.97
CA MET A 391 16.48 -15.67 24.84
C MET A 391 17.62 -16.35 24.06
N LEU A 392 17.34 -16.77 22.82
CA LEU A 392 18.30 -17.44 21.95
C LEU A 392 19.46 -16.50 21.55
N ALA A 393 19.15 -15.26 21.15
CA ALA A 393 20.17 -14.25 20.86
C ALA A 393 21.04 -13.96 22.09
N ASN A 394 20.42 -13.87 23.28
CA ASN A 394 21.13 -13.59 24.52
C ASN A 394 22.03 -14.74 24.97
N ARG A 395 21.62 -16.00 24.79
CA ARG A 395 22.47 -17.16 25.06
C ARG A 395 23.68 -17.20 24.13
N GLN A 396 23.48 -16.91 22.84
CA GLN A 396 24.57 -16.90 21.87
C GLN A 396 25.61 -15.81 22.15
N ALA A 397 25.15 -14.67 22.69
CA ALA A 397 26.03 -13.60 23.18
C ALA A 397 27.08 -14.11 24.15
N LYS A 398 26.64 -14.78 25.22
CA LYS A 398 27.51 -15.26 26.29
C LYS A 398 28.55 -16.23 25.75
N ARG A 399 28.16 -17.08 24.80
CA ARG A 399 29.06 -18.03 24.12
C ARG A 399 30.14 -17.29 23.31
N LEU A 400 29.76 -16.27 22.55
CA LEU A 400 30.70 -15.47 21.76
C LEU A 400 31.62 -14.60 22.63
N GLU A 401 31.09 -13.96 23.67
CA GLU A 401 31.84 -13.15 24.64
C GLU A 401 32.90 -14.00 25.37
N ASN A 402 32.53 -15.21 25.81
CA ASN A 402 33.46 -16.14 26.43
C ASN A 402 34.59 -16.55 25.48
N ARG A 403 34.26 -16.84 24.20
CA ARG A 403 35.27 -17.19 23.19
C ARG A 403 36.26 -16.06 22.92
N LEU A 404 35.78 -14.83 22.88
CA LEU A 404 36.64 -13.66 22.65
C LEU A 404 37.40 -13.20 23.90
N GLY A 405 37.28 -13.91 25.04
CA GLY A 405 37.89 -13.51 26.30
C GLY A 405 37.27 -12.26 26.91
N LEU A 406 36.07 -11.86 26.47
CA LEU A 406 35.36 -10.66 26.93
C LEU A 406 34.52 -10.89 28.20
N GLY A 407 34.32 -12.16 28.59
CA GLY A 407 33.46 -12.55 29.72
C GLY A 407 33.91 -12.04 31.11
N HIS A 408 35.14 -11.53 31.24
CA HIS A 408 35.67 -10.99 32.51
C HIS A 408 35.67 -9.46 32.64
N LYS A 409 35.28 -8.71 31.61
CA LYS A 409 35.12 -7.25 31.71
C LYS A 409 33.64 -6.88 31.83
N ARG A 410 33.01 -7.24 32.95
CA ARG A 410 31.75 -6.59 33.33
C ARG A 410 32.05 -5.16 33.75
N LEU A 411 31.48 -4.25 32.97
CA LEU A 411 31.08 -2.89 33.30
C LEU A 411 30.87 -2.69 34.80
N SER A 412 31.85 -2.10 35.49
CA SER A 412 31.61 -1.38 36.72
C SER A 412 30.77 -0.16 36.39
N SER A 413 29.46 -0.22 36.70
CA SER A 413 28.66 1.00 36.84
C SER A 413 29.27 1.86 37.95
N PRO A 414 29.67 3.12 37.70
CA PRO A 414 29.90 4.06 38.78
C PRO A 414 28.54 4.68 39.10
N GLY A 415 27.89 4.21 40.17
CA GLY A 415 26.61 4.82 40.54
C GLY A 415 25.76 4.09 41.57
N GLN A 416 26.36 3.44 42.56
CA GLN A 416 25.69 3.19 43.84
C GLN A 416 26.74 3.23 44.96
N ARG A 417 27.00 4.44 45.47
CA ARG A 417 27.35 4.68 46.87
C ARG A 417 26.78 6.03 47.29
N LEU A 418 26.02 5.96 48.39
CA LEU A 418 25.39 7.00 49.20
C LEU A 418 24.09 7.58 48.63
#